data_AF-A0A401TIZ8-F1
#
_entry.id   AF-A0A401TIZ8-F1
#
_cell.length_a   1.000
_cell.length_b   1.000
_cell.length_c   1.000
_cell.angle_alpha   90.00
_cell.angle_beta   90.00
_cell.angle_gamma   90.00
#
_symmetry.space_group_name_H-M   'P 1'
#
loop_
_entity.id
_entity.type
_entity.pdbx_description
1 polymer ?
#
loop_
_entity_poly.entity_id
_entity_poly.type
_entity_poly.pdbx_seq_one_letter_code
_entity_poly.pdbx_strand_id
1 'polypeptide(L)' 'NLLLHSGIRDPPPDLPYLIRRSRMHNLPVYTDITHGNRKMTVIRKIEGDIWVCEHGEINLVTLRL' A
#
# COMPACT_ATOMS: atom_id res chain seq x y z
N ASN A 1 28.99 -5.78 -20.43
CA ASN A 1 29.00 -4.30 -20.33
C ASN A 1 27.61 -3.79 -20.70
N LEU A 2 26.75 -3.62 -19.70
CA LEU A 2 25.48 -2.90 -19.82
C LEU A 2 25.34 -2.08 -18.54
N LEU A 3 26.12 -1.00 -18.48
CA LEU A 3 25.79 0.15 -17.65
C LEU A 3 24.56 0.83 -18.25
N LEU A 4 23.84 1.57 -17.40
CA LEU A 4 22.77 2.53 -17.71
C LEU A 4 21.31 2.01 -17.63
N HIS A 5 20.86 1.69 -16.42
CA HIS A 5 19.54 2.17 -15.97
C HIS A 5 19.75 3.13 -14.79
N SER A 6 20.61 4.12 -15.01
CA SER A 6 20.60 5.34 -14.21
C SER A 6 19.28 6.06 -14.48
N GLY A 7 18.31 5.93 -13.58
CA GLY A 7 17.36 7.01 -13.31
C GLY A 7 16.04 7.03 -14.08
N ILE A 8 15.67 6.00 -14.85
CA ILE A 8 14.28 5.89 -15.32
C ILE A 8 13.56 4.97 -14.33
N ARG A 9 12.90 5.59 -13.35
CA ARG A 9 11.89 4.89 -12.57
C ARG A 9 10.81 4.48 -13.55
N ASP A 10 10.59 3.16 -13.70
CA ASP A 10 9.48 2.66 -14.52
C ASP A 10 8.21 3.46 -14.20
N PRO A 11 7.41 3.82 -15.22
CA PRO A 11 6.15 4.50 -14.97
C PRO A 11 5.35 3.67 -13.97
N PRO A 12 4.64 4.33 -13.04
CA PRO A 12 3.80 3.59 -12.11
C PRO A 12 2.88 2.65 -12.89
N PRO A 13 2.70 1.41 -12.44
CA PRO A 13 1.87 0.45 -13.13
C PRO A 13 0.45 1.03 -13.28
N ASP A 14 -0.18 0.77 -14.42
CA ASP A 14 -1.55 1.20 -14.73
C ASP A 14 -2.56 0.34 -13.96
N LEU A 15 -2.56 0.50 -12.64
CA LEU A 15 -3.49 -0.14 -11.73
C LEU A 15 -4.62 0.86 -11.40
N PRO A 16 -5.86 0.37 -11.18
CA PRO A 16 -6.99 1.22 -10.82
C PRO A 16 -6.87 1.81 -9.40
N TYR A 17 -5.81 1.48 -8.67
CA TYR A 17 -5.48 2.04 -7.36
C TYR A 17 -3.99 2.38 -7.24
N LEU A 18 -3.68 3.31 -6.34
CA LEU A 18 -2.33 3.72 -6.00
C LEU A 18 -2.16 3.85 -4.49
N ILE A 19 -1.08 3.28 -3.95
CA ILE A 19 -0.73 3.41 -2.54
C ILE A 19 0.36 4.47 -2.39
N ARG A 20 0.04 5.60 -1.74
CA ARG A 20 1.02 6.67 -1.52
C ARG A 20 1.90 6.39 -0.32
N ARG A 21 3.18 6.77 -0.45
CA ARG A 21 4.14 6.65 0.65
C ARG A 21 3.79 7.58 1.82
N SER A 22 4.33 7.26 2.99
CA SER A 22 4.28 8.15 4.14
C SER A 22 5.11 9.42 3.87
N ARG A 23 4.98 10.44 4.72
CA ARG A 23 5.85 11.63 4.69
C ARG A 23 7.33 11.23 4.80
N MET A 24 7.61 10.15 5.52
CA MET A 24 8.96 9.58 5.71
C MET A 24 9.34 8.57 4.61
N HIS A 25 8.65 8.56 3.47
CA HIS A 25 8.89 7.65 2.33
C HIS A 25 8.69 6.14 2.61
N ASN A 26 8.12 5.78 3.75
CA ASN A 26 7.82 4.39 4.10
C ASN A 26 6.50 3.90 3.47
N LEU A 27 6.32 2.58 3.37
CA LEU A 27 5.02 2.00 3.04
C LEU A 27 4.01 2.28 4.17
N PRO A 28 2.77 2.68 3.86
CA PRO A 28 1.75 2.99 4.86
C PRO A 28 1.05 1.71 5.38
N VAL A 29 1.82 0.71 5.78
CA VAL A 29 1.33 -0.59 6.29
C VAL A 29 1.64 -0.67 7.78
N TYR A 30 0.62 -0.94 8.59
CA TYR A 30 0.72 -0.93 10.06
C TYR A 30 0.03 -2.14 10.67
N THR A 31 0.43 -2.51 11.88
CA THR A 31 -0.35 -3.43 12.72
C THR A 31 -1.25 -2.60 13.63
N ASP A 32 -2.54 -2.87 13.60
CA ASP A 32 -3.49 -2.33 14.56
C ASP A 32 -3.88 -3.42 15.56
N ILE A 33 -3.95 -3.07 16.84
CA ILE A 33 -4.26 -3.99 17.93
C ILE A 33 -5.51 -3.47 18.62
N THR A 34 -6.61 -4.16 18.40
CA THR A 34 -7.92 -3.86 19.00
C THR A 34 -8.25 -4.86 20.09
N HIS A 35 -8.99 -4.45 21.12
CA HIS A 35 -9.43 -5.31 22.22
C HIS A 35 -8.31 -6.14 22.91
N GLY A 36 -7.07 -5.67 22.85
CA GLY A 36 -5.90 -6.30 23.48
C GLY A 36 -5.35 -7.55 22.78
N ASN A 37 -6.18 -8.33 22.08
CA ASN A 37 -5.77 -9.59 21.44
C ASN A 37 -5.97 -9.63 19.92
N ARG A 38 -6.79 -8.76 19.35
CA ARG A 38 -7.10 -8.77 17.92
C ARG A 38 -6.09 -7.93 17.16
N LYS A 39 -5.18 -8.58 16.45
CA LYS A 39 -4.21 -7.94 15.57
C LYS A 39 -4.72 -7.95 14.14
N MET A 40 -4.66 -6.81 13.46
CA MET A 40 -4.98 -6.67 12.05
C MET A 40 -3.90 -5.86 11.34
N THR A 41 -3.74 -6.10 10.04
CA THR A 41 -2.87 -5.29 9.20
C THR A 41 -3.69 -4.21 8.54
N VAL A 42 -3.24 -2.96 8.62
CA VAL A 42 -3.94 -1.79 8.09
C VAL A 42 -3.08 -1.16 7.02
N ILE A 43 -3.63 -1.00 5.82
CA ILE A 43 -3.01 -0.23 4.74
C ILE A 43 -3.72 1.12 4.64
N ARG A 44 -2.94 2.20 4.64
CA ARG A 44 -3.45 3.58 4.54
C ARG A 44 -3.06 4.22 3.22
N LYS A 45 -3.63 5.38 2.91
CA LYS A 45 -3.28 6.22 1.75
C LYS A 45 -3.47 5.52 0.40
N ILE A 46 -4.54 4.73 0.29
CA ILE A 46 -4.97 4.14 -0.97
C ILE A 46 -5.83 5.17 -1.70
N GLU A 47 -5.47 5.50 -2.93
CA GLU A 47 -6.25 6.29 -3.88
C GLU A 47 -6.79 5.34 -4.98
N GLY A 48 -7.96 5.61 -5.55
CA GLY A 48 -8.57 4.77 -6.59
C GLY A 48 -9.53 3.68 -6.07
N ASP A 49 -9.72 2.62 -6.86
CA ASP A 49 -10.65 1.53 -6.58
C ASP A 49 -10.07 0.51 -5.60
N ILE A 50 -10.56 0.55 -4.36
CA ILE A 50 -10.07 -0.27 -3.26
C ILE A 50 -10.54 -1.72 -3.34
N TRP A 51 -11.62 -2.01 -4.07
CA TRP A 51 -12.15 -3.37 -4.16
C TRP A 51 -11.24 -4.29 -4.97
N VAL A 52 -10.41 -3.73 -5.86
CA VAL A 52 -9.37 -4.46 -6.59
C VAL A 52 -8.22 -4.89 -5.66
N CYS A 53 -7.99 -4.19 -4.55
CA CYS A 53 -6.99 -4.57 -3.54
C CYS A 53 -7.43 -5.71 -2.61
N GLU A 54 -8.74 -5.93 -2.45
CA GLU A 54 -9.31 -6.77 -1.40
C GLU A 54 -9.31 -8.27 -1.74
N HIS A 55 -8.95 -8.64 -2.97
CA HIS A 55 -9.09 -10.02 -3.45
C HIS A 55 -8.14 -11.07 -2.85
N GLY A 56 -7.21 -10.67 -1.96
CA GLY A 56 -6.35 -11.59 -1.23
C GLY A 56 -6.81 -11.74 0.21
N GLU A 57 -6.74 -12.96 0.77
CA GLU A 57 -7.14 -13.42 2.12
C GLU A 57 -6.49 -12.69 3.33
N ILE A 58 -6.13 -11.42 3.18
CA ILE A 58 -5.52 -10.59 4.20
C ILE A 58 -6.64 -9.72 4.75
N ASN A 59 -6.92 -9.85 6.06
CA ASN A 59 -7.86 -8.99 6.78
C ASN A 59 -7.32 -7.54 6.85
N LEU A 60 -7.33 -6.85 5.72
CA LEU A 60 -6.86 -5.49 5.56
C LEU A 60 -8.02 -4.54 5.77
N VAL A 61 -7.99 -3.77 6.85
CA VAL A 61 -8.92 -2.64 7.00
C VAL A 61 -8.31 -1.47 6.25
N THR A 62 -8.96 -1.04 5.18
CA THR A 62 -8.62 0.19 4.47
C THR A 62 -9.28 1.36 5.20
N LEU A 63 -8.49 2.21 5.86
CA LEU A 63 -9.00 3.45 6.43
C LEU A 63 -8.90 4.57 5.39
N ARG A 64 -10.06 5.00 4.86
CA ARG A 64 -10.19 6.34 4.28
C ARG A 64 -10.15 7.34 5.43
N LEU A 65 -9.21 8.29 5.36
CA LEU A 65 -9.39 9.58 6.03
C LEU A 65 -10.35 10.42 5.18
#